data_AF-A0A1H0PUY2-F1
#
_entry.id   AF-A0A1H0PUY2-F1
#
_cell.length_a   1.000
_cell.length_b   1.000
_cell.length_c   1.000
_cell.angle_alpha   90.00
_cell.angle_beta   90.00
_cell.angle_gamma   90.00
#
_symmetry.space_group_name_H-M   'P 1'
#
loop_
_entity.id
_entity.type
_entity.pdbx_description
1 polymer ?
#
loop_
_entity_poly.entity_id
_entity_poly.type
_entity_poly.pdbx_seq_one_letter_code
_entity_poly.pdbx_strand_id
1 'polypeptide(L)'
;MGDALNFRELKGREELSQVFSLDIDLLSEDKSIDPKALLGKSATVVVETEGGGRQYLDGIVTRFGMQGQDHRFYAYRLRLQPWIWLASRKGDFRIFQNKSVPDILEEVLGAYGYPMEHEGIYYYHQHAAGRHTLTLADDIVASHQPLPGASTIPFYPPEKSAVANRENIHAWELHEEIHSGRFYNDDYDFKKPKADLANMRQMPPGHSHDAYETYEWPGGYTKFGDGEAYARVRLQENLSGRSTVRGESRYRSLATGYLFTLENYSRGDQNQPYLITDLQYHFQENPRMSAVNPGGKGTVKEEGSFQRFTLHAQPTSLPYTPARVTPRPRTTGPQTAVVVGPPGEDIWPDQYGRVKVQFHWDRQGKFDEQSSCWIRVSQGWAGQTYGSIYLPRIGQEVIVDS
;
A
#
# COMPACT_ATOMS: atom_id res chain seq x y z
N MET A 1 7.36 26.85 16.98
CA MET A 1 7.35 25.49 17.59
C MET A 1 8.53 24.65 17.13
N GLY A 2 8.99 24.76 15.87
CA GLY A 2 10.19 24.06 15.40
C GLY A 2 11.47 24.36 16.21
N ASP A 3 11.62 25.59 16.72
CA ASP A 3 12.83 25.99 17.46
C ASP A 3 12.96 25.37 18.87
N ALA A 4 11.91 24.70 19.37
CA ALA A 4 11.92 24.09 20.71
C ALA A 4 12.26 22.59 20.69
N LEU A 5 12.27 21.94 19.52
CA LEU A 5 12.45 20.50 19.38
C LEU A 5 13.67 20.21 18.51
N ASN A 6 14.72 19.68 19.12
CA ASN A 6 15.94 19.27 18.43
C ASN A 6 15.87 17.81 18.02
N PHE A 7 16.22 17.52 16.78
CA PHE A 7 16.30 16.17 16.25
C PHE A 7 17.37 15.33 16.98
N ARG A 8 17.06 14.06 17.28
CA ARG A 8 18.01 13.11 17.87
C ARG A 8 18.12 11.83 17.04
N GLU A 9 17.00 11.19 16.73
CA GLU A 9 17.01 9.93 16.00
C GLU A 9 15.76 9.83 15.11
N LEU A 10 15.89 9.19 13.94
CA LEU A 10 14.76 8.75 13.12
C LEU A 10 14.94 7.27 12.84
N LYS A 11 13.90 6.49 13.11
CA LYS A 11 13.75 5.12 12.64
C LYS A 11 12.44 4.99 11.91
N GLY A 12 12.46 4.47 10.69
CA GLY A 12 11.23 4.36 9.93
C GLY A 12 11.36 3.47 8.72
N ARG A 13 10.21 3.17 8.12
CA ARG A 13 10.11 2.31 6.95
C ARG A 13 9.05 2.84 5.99
N GLU A 14 9.39 2.84 4.71
CA GLU A 14 8.53 3.13 3.56
C GLU A 14 8.57 1.95 2.59
N GLU A 15 7.41 1.45 2.18
CA GLU A 15 7.30 0.31 1.26
C GLU A 15 6.17 0.59 0.26
N LEU A 16 6.32 0.11 -0.98
CA LEU A 16 5.25 0.18 -1.98
C LEU A 16 3.98 -0.49 -1.44
N SER A 17 2.85 0.16 -1.67
CA SER A 17 1.52 -0.24 -1.18
C SER A 17 1.39 -0.37 0.34
N GLN A 18 2.32 0.17 1.12
CA GLN A 18 2.24 0.19 2.58
C GLN A 18 2.17 1.61 3.13
N VAL A 19 1.47 1.73 4.25
CA VAL A 19 1.42 2.96 5.03
C VAL A 19 2.74 3.12 5.77
N PHE A 20 3.52 4.13 5.40
CA PHE A 20 4.80 4.38 6.07
C PHE A 20 4.62 4.75 7.55
N SER A 21 5.68 4.52 8.32
CA SER A 21 5.76 4.94 9.72
C SER A 21 7.18 5.36 10.06
N LEU A 22 7.34 6.62 10.47
CA LEU A 22 8.61 7.20 10.89
C LEU A 22 8.50 7.60 12.37
N ASP A 23 9.25 6.93 13.24
CA ASP A 23 9.40 7.28 14.64
C ASP A 23 10.61 8.21 14.80
N ILE A 24 10.37 9.41 15.32
CA ILE A 24 11.37 10.47 15.47
C ILE A 24 11.51 10.79 16.96
N ASP A 25 12.72 10.63 17.46
CA ASP A 25 13.10 11.07 18.79
C ASP A 25 13.63 12.50 18.75
N LEU A 26 13.12 13.31 19.67
CA LEU A 26 13.36 14.74 19.78
C LEU A 26 13.81 15.08 21.21
N LEU A 27 14.60 16.14 21.36
CA LEU A 27 15.01 16.71 22.64
C LEU A 27 14.51 18.15 22.76
N SER A 28 13.97 18.53 23.92
CA SER A 28 13.54 19.90 24.22
C SER A 28 13.95 20.32 25.62
N GLU A 29 14.16 21.62 25.86
CA GLU A 29 14.26 22.16 27.23
C GLU A 29 12.87 22.36 27.86
N ASP A 30 11.81 22.40 27.04
CA ASP A 30 10.44 22.57 27.48
C ASP A 30 9.79 21.21 27.82
N LYS A 31 9.37 21.05 29.07
CA LYS A 31 8.63 19.87 29.56
C LYS A 31 7.11 19.94 29.36
N SER A 32 6.61 21.07 28.87
CA SER A 32 5.18 21.41 28.86
C SER A 32 4.56 21.46 27.47
N ILE A 33 5.23 20.88 26.46
CA ILE A 33 4.73 20.84 25.09
C ILE A 33 3.42 20.02 25.06
N ASP A 34 2.31 20.69 24.77
CA ASP A 34 0.99 20.07 24.67
C ASP A 34 0.92 19.14 23.45
N PRO A 35 0.73 17.82 23.63
CA PRO A 35 0.60 16.88 22.52
C PRO A 35 -0.55 17.21 21.58
N LYS A 36 -1.66 17.76 22.09
CA LYS A 36 -2.84 18.10 21.27
C LYS A 36 -2.55 19.22 20.29
N ALA A 37 -1.56 20.06 20.57
CA ALA A 37 -1.14 21.12 19.66
C ALA A 37 -0.40 20.57 18.42
N LEU A 38 0.07 19.32 18.43
CA LEU A 38 0.82 18.70 17.34
C LEU A 38 0.06 17.55 16.65
N LEU A 39 -0.71 16.76 17.40
CA LEU A 39 -1.46 15.63 16.85
C LEU A 39 -2.37 16.08 15.69
N GLY A 40 -2.32 15.35 14.57
CA GLY A 40 -3.10 15.60 13.37
C GLY A 40 -2.55 16.71 12.45
N LYS A 41 -1.49 17.42 12.85
CA LYS A 41 -0.81 18.40 11.99
C LYS A 41 0.26 17.73 11.13
N SER A 42 0.64 18.40 10.05
CA SER A 42 1.81 18.00 9.26
C SER A 42 3.11 18.38 9.98
N ALA A 43 4.12 17.53 9.85
CA ALA A 43 5.51 17.86 10.14
C ALA A 43 6.45 17.20 9.13
N THR A 44 7.57 17.85 8.85
CA THR A 44 8.54 17.44 7.84
C THR A 44 9.92 17.30 8.47
N VAL A 45 10.59 16.17 8.24
CA VAL A 45 12.02 16.01 8.48
C VAL A 45 12.76 16.38 7.20
N VAL A 46 13.80 17.22 7.31
CA VAL A 46 14.62 17.64 6.17
C VAL A 46 15.98 16.95 6.27
N VAL A 47 16.38 16.28 5.21
CA VAL A 47 17.68 15.61 5.09
C VAL A 47 18.50 16.34 4.04
N GLU A 48 19.65 16.88 4.43
CA GLU A 48 20.57 17.55 3.51
C GLU A 48 21.44 16.53 2.79
N THR A 49 21.57 16.66 1.47
CA THR A 49 22.36 15.75 0.62
C THR A 49 23.74 16.31 0.34
N GLU A 50 24.70 15.47 -0.06
CA GLU A 50 26.09 15.89 -0.30
C GLU A 50 26.21 17.01 -1.36
N GLY A 51 25.30 17.03 -2.34
CA GLY A 51 25.25 18.04 -3.40
C GLY A 51 24.57 19.37 -3.01
N GLY A 52 24.25 19.58 -1.73
CA GLY A 52 23.50 20.75 -1.26
C GLY A 52 22.00 20.70 -1.56
N GLY A 53 21.49 19.54 -2.00
CA GLY A 53 20.07 19.28 -2.16
C GLY A 53 19.39 18.98 -0.82
N ARG A 54 18.07 18.91 -0.86
CA ARG A 54 17.24 18.56 0.31
C ARG A 54 16.26 17.47 -0.07
N GLN A 55 16.24 16.41 0.72
CA GLN A 55 15.21 15.39 0.73
C GLN A 55 14.24 15.70 1.87
N TYR A 56 12.95 15.50 1.65
CA TYR A 56 11.92 15.73 2.64
C TYR A 56 11.30 14.40 3.04
N LEU A 57 10.98 14.24 4.32
CA LEU A 57 10.15 13.16 4.85
C LEU A 57 8.99 13.80 5.60
N ASP A 58 7.92 14.06 4.86
CA ASP A 58 6.68 14.70 5.35
C ASP A 58 5.61 13.69 5.74
N GLY A 59 4.90 13.95 6.84
CA GLY A 59 3.76 13.14 7.26
C GLY A 59 2.88 13.84 8.30
N ILE A 60 1.76 13.20 8.65
CA ILE A 60 0.88 13.64 9.72
C ILE A 60 1.39 13.08 11.05
N VAL A 61 1.41 13.93 12.09
CA VAL A 61 1.72 13.52 13.46
C VAL A 61 0.58 12.68 14.03
N THR A 62 0.74 11.35 14.05
CA THR A 62 -0.29 10.42 14.56
C THR A 62 -0.09 10.05 16.02
N ARG A 63 1.13 10.21 16.52
CA ARG A 63 1.49 10.01 17.93
C ARG A 63 2.51 11.06 18.34
N PHE A 64 2.34 11.64 19.52
CA PHE A 64 3.34 12.50 20.14
C PHE A 64 3.29 12.38 21.66
N GLY A 65 4.44 12.38 22.31
CA GLY A 65 4.50 12.44 23.77
C GLY A 65 5.90 12.41 24.36
N MET A 66 6.02 12.92 25.58
CA MET A 66 7.25 12.89 26.37
C MET A 66 7.58 11.44 26.76
N GLN A 67 8.81 11.01 26.52
CA GLN A 67 9.34 9.68 26.86
C GLN A 67 10.05 9.67 28.20
N GLY A 68 10.56 10.82 28.65
CA GLY A 68 11.25 10.95 29.92
C GLY A 68 12.15 12.17 29.95
N GLN A 69 12.91 12.31 31.03
CA GLN A 69 13.95 13.31 31.17
C GLN A 69 15.31 12.72 30.81
N ASP A 70 16.08 13.44 30.01
CA ASP A 70 17.43 13.11 29.59
C ASP A 70 18.39 14.25 29.97
N HIS A 71 18.95 14.16 31.18
CA HIS A 71 19.75 15.21 31.81
C HIS A 71 19.05 16.58 31.86
N ARG A 72 19.53 17.56 31.07
CA ARG A 72 18.99 18.93 30.98
C ARG A 72 17.83 19.06 29.99
N PHE A 73 17.56 18.02 29.20
CA PHE A 73 16.50 18.00 28.19
C PHE A 73 15.41 17.01 28.57
N TYR A 74 14.25 17.17 27.94
CA TYR A 74 13.13 16.23 27.96
C TYR A 74 13.08 15.55 26.61
N ALA A 75 13.03 14.22 26.61
CA ALA A 75 12.93 13.42 25.41
C ALA A 75 11.46 13.32 25.00
N TYR A 76 11.18 13.59 23.73
CA TYR A 76 9.88 13.41 23.10
C TYR A 76 9.99 12.42 21.95
N ARG A 77 8.90 11.73 21.65
CA ARG A 77 8.77 10.89 20.46
C ARG A 77 7.56 11.34 19.65
N LEU A 78 7.77 11.47 18.34
CA LEU A 78 6.80 11.84 17.34
C LEU A 78 6.71 10.71 16.31
N ARG A 79 5.51 10.29 15.93
CA ARG A 79 5.29 9.35 14.82
C ARG A 79 4.65 10.08 13.65
N LEU A 80 5.31 10.01 12.49
CA LEU A 80 4.77 10.45 11.21
C LEU A 80 4.23 9.28 10.42
N GLN A 81 3.03 9.44 9.87
CA GLN A 81 2.40 8.51 8.95
C GLN A 81 1.69 9.30 7.83
N PRO A 82 1.43 8.72 6.66
CA PRO A 82 0.75 9.43 5.60
C PRO A 82 -0.70 9.70 5.98
N TRP A 83 -1.32 10.67 5.31
CA TRP A 83 -2.73 11.00 5.54
C TRP A 83 -3.66 9.78 5.40
N ILE A 84 -3.32 8.81 4.52
CA ILE A 84 -4.15 7.61 4.27
C ILE A 84 -4.29 6.75 5.52
N TRP A 85 -3.34 6.84 6.46
CA TRP A 85 -3.46 6.19 7.76
C TRP A 85 -4.72 6.63 8.52
N LEU A 86 -5.18 7.88 8.35
CA LEU A 86 -6.39 8.38 9.01
C LEU A 86 -7.64 7.61 8.58
N ALA A 87 -7.67 7.05 7.37
CA ALA A 87 -8.77 6.21 6.91
C ALA A 87 -8.94 4.96 7.79
N SER A 88 -7.85 4.44 8.39
CA SER A 88 -7.92 3.33 9.36
C SER A 88 -8.62 3.68 10.68
N ARG A 89 -8.93 4.96 10.91
CA ARG A 89 -9.67 5.44 12.09
C ARG A 89 -11.19 5.52 11.83
N LYS A 90 -11.65 5.22 10.61
CA LYS A 90 -13.07 5.21 10.24
C LYS A 90 -13.45 3.84 9.67
N GLY A 91 -14.58 3.32 10.08
CA GLY A 91 -15.22 2.14 9.49
C GLY A 91 -16.65 2.47 9.07
N ASP A 92 -17.10 1.91 7.95
CA ASP A 92 -18.44 2.11 7.43
C ASP A 92 -18.90 0.90 6.60
N PHE A 93 -20.21 0.74 6.46
CA PHE A 93 -20.82 -0.19 5.51
C PHE A 93 -21.56 0.62 4.45
N ARG A 94 -21.23 0.37 3.18
CA ARG A 94 -21.78 1.15 2.08
C ARG A 94 -21.91 0.30 0.82
N ILE A 95 -23.02 0.49 0.12
CA ILE A 95 -23.29 -0.11 -1.18
C ILE A 95 -22.91 0.91 -2.25
N PHE A 96 -22.06 0.51 -3.19
CA PHE A 96 -21.78 1.26 -4.40
C PHE A 96 -22.40 0.54 -5.59
N GLN A 97 -23.16 1.26 -6.42
CA GLN A 97 -23.84 0.69 -7.59
C GLN A 97 -23.48 1.46 -8.85
N ASN A 98 -23.24 0.72 -9.93
CA ASN A 98 -22.96 1.26 -11.27
C ASN A 98 -21.79 2.25 -11.30
N LYS A 99 -20.80 2.02 -10.44
CA LYS A 99 -19.58 2.82 -10.33
C LYS A 99 -18.38 1.96 -10.68
N SER A 100 -17.42 2.54 -11.39
CA SER A 100 -16.14 1.89 -11.58
C SER A 100 -15.37 1.87 -10.25
N VAL A 101 -14.38 1.00 -10.14
CA VAL A 101 -13.48 0.97 -8.98
C VAL A 101 -12.88 2.37 -8.74
N PRO A 102 -12.31 3.09 -9.74
CA PRO A 102 -11.88 4.48 -9.58
C PRO A 102 -12.94 5.46 -9.03
N ASP A 103 -14.20 5.36 -9.47
CA ASP A 103 -15.28 6.26 -9.01
C ASP A 103 -15.65 6.01 -7.53
N ILE A 104 -15.74 4.74 -7.12
CA ILE A 104 -15.98 4.35 -5.71
C ILE A 104 -14.89 4.93 -4.83
N LEU A 105 -13.69 4.85 -5.34
CA LEU A 105 -12.47 5.22 -4.68
C LEU A 105 -12.31 6.73 -4.54
N GLU A 106 -12.65 7.50 -5.57
CA GLU A 106 -12.80 8.96 -5.47
C GLU A 106 -13.93 9.34 -4.50
N GLU A 107 -15.00 8.56 -4.40
CA GLU A 107 -16.05 8.86 -3.44
C GLU A 107 -15.66 8.56 -1.98
N VAL A 108 -14.96 7.45 -1.72
CA VAL A 108 -14.55 7.03 -0.37
C VAL A 108 -13.34 7.81 0.10
N LEU A 109 -12.33 7.90 -0.76
CA LEU A 109 -11.07 8.54 -0.46
C LEU A 109 -10.97 9.92 -1.08
N GLY A 110 -11.89 10.47 -1.87
CA GLY A 110 -11.73 11.84 -2.39
C GLY A 110 -11.62 12.90 -1.29
N ALA A 111 -12.15 12.62 -0.10
CA ALA A 111 -11.93 13.42 1.10
C ALA A 111 -10.48 13.35 1.64
N TYR A 112 -9.66 12.42 1.15
CA TYR A 112 -8.38 12.02 1.71
C TYR A 112 -7.25 11.87 0.64
N GLY A 113 -7.49 11.31 -0.55
CA GLY A 113 -6.65 11.32 -1.76
C GLY A 113 -6.21 9.95 -2.33
N TYR A 114 -7.11 9.11 -2.89
CA TYR A 114 -6.79 7.95 -3.79
C TYR A 114 -6.21 6.60 -3.21
N PRO A 115 -6.40 5.41 -3.87
CA PRO A 115 -6.66 4.05 -3.24
C PRO A 115 -6.11 2.76 -3.90
N MET A 116 -5.78 1.63 -3.22
CA MET A 116 -5.48 0.37 -3.98
C MET A 116 -5.45 -1.04 -3.33
N GLU A 117 -5.70 -2.09 -4.16
CA GLU A 117 -5.11 -3.47 -4.15
C GLU A 117 -5.66 -4.43 -5.26
N HIS A 118 -6.94 -4.34 -5.68
CA HIS A 118 -7.56 -5.42 -6.50
C HIS A 118 -7.22 -5.39 -8.00
N GLU A 119 -6.92 -4.21 -8.54
CA GLU A 119 -6.70 -3.94 -9.98
C GLU A 119 -5.22 -4.07 -10.40
N GLY A 120 -4.36 -4.60 -9.53
CA GLY A 120 -2.91 -4.68 -9.76
C GLY A 120 -2.16 -3.35 -9.59
N ILE A 121 -2.91 -2.28 -9.34
CA ILE A 121 -2.38 -0.96 -9.07
C ILE A 121 -1.75 -0.99 -7.65
N TYR A 122 -0.71 -0.21 -7.42
CA TYR A 122 0.01 -0.02 -6.15
C TYR A 122 0.38 1.45 -5.94
N TYR A 123 0.69 1.84 -4.71
CA TYR A 123 0.98 3.24 -4.40
C TYR A 123 2.33 3.44 -3.74
N TYR A 124 2.84 4.67 -3.85
CA TYR A 124 4.00 5.13 -3.09
C TYR A 124 3.81 6.59 -2.69
N HIS A 125 4.69 7.08 -1.83
CA HIS A 125 4.61 8.42 -1.30
C HIS A 125 5.71 9.31 -1.89
N GLN A 126 5.32 10.47 -2.41
CA GLN A 126 6.25 11.50 -2.82
C GLN A 126 6.22 12.62 -1.80
N HIS A 127 7.38 12.93 -1.24
CA HIS A 127 7.51 13.93 -0.19
C HIS A 127 8.04 15.24 -0.76
N ALA A 128 7.48 16.35 -0.28
CA ALA A 128 7.93 17.71 -0.56
C ALA A 128 7.89 18.52 0.74
N ALA A 129 8.39 19.76 0.69
CA ALA A 129 8.35 20.65 1.83
C ALA A 129 6.90 20.88 2.32
N GLY A 130 6.58 20.42 3.53
CA GLY A 130 5.28 20.61 4.17
C GLY A 130 4.12 19.82 3.58
N ARG A 131 4.36 18.90 2.64
CA ARG A 131 3.33 18.04 2.05
C ARG A 131 3.89 16.73 1.54
N HIS A 132 3.06 15.70 1.53
CA HIS A 132 3.30 14.46 0.80
C HIS A 132 2.09 14.13 -0.08
N THR A 133 2.33 13.46 -1.20
CA THR A 133 1.30 12.98 -2.12
C THR A 133 1.36 11.46 -2.22
N LEU A 134 0.20 10.83 -2.31
CA LEU A 134 0.07 9.41 -2.62
C LEU A 134 -0.01 9.30 -4.15
N THR A 135 0.92 8.59 -4.76
CA THR A 135 1.00 8.39 -6.21
C THR A 135 0.56 6.97 -6.55
N LEU A 136 -0.43 6.85 -7.43
CA LEU A 136 -0.88 5.55 -7.95
C LEU A 136 -0.01 5.12 -9.12
N ALA A 137 0.29 3.82 -9.19
CA ALA A 137 1.12 3.20 -10.21
C ALA A 137 0.56 1.84 -10.60
N ASP A 138 0.51 1.53 -11.89
CA ASP A 138 0.14 0.22 -12.44
C ASP A 138 1.24 -0.40 -13.31
N ASP A 139 2.27 0.38 -13.66
CA ASP A 139 3.41 -0.06 -14.46
C ASP A 139 4.70 0.67 -14.03
N ILE A 140 5.82 -0.04 -14.04
CA ILE A 140 7.11 0.54 -13.61
C ILE A 140 7.55 1.66 -14.56
N VAL A 141 7.45 1.44 -15.87
CA VAL A 141 8.00 2.35 -16.89
C VAL A 141 7.16 3.62 -16.98
N ALA A 142 5.83 3.51 -16.88
CA ALA A 142 4.92 4.64 -17.00
C ALA A 142 4.77 5.44 -15.70
N SER A 143 4.83 4.80 -14.52
CA SER A 143 4.42 5.41 -13.26
C SER A 143 5.57 5.85 -12.34
N HIS A 144 6.82 5.47 -12.65
CA HIS A 144 7.98 5.79 -11.81
C HIS A 144 8.97 6.70 -12.51
N GLN A 145 9.67 7.50 -11.69
CA GLN A 145 10.68 8.44 -12.15
C GLN A 145 12.05 8.06 -11.57
N PRO A 146 13.15 8.42 -12.26
CA PRO A 146 14.48 8.33 -11.67
C PRO A 146 14.58 9.14 -10.37
N LEU A 147 15.43 8.71 -9.44
CA LEU A 147 15.72 9.46 -8.23
C LEU A 147 16.06 10.93 -8.54
N PRO A 148 15.51 11.91 -7.79
CA PRO A 148 15.90 13.30 -7.94
C PRO A 148 17.39 13.49 -7.65
N GLY A 149 18.10 14.16 -8.55
CA GLY A 149 19.56 14.30 -8.46
C GLY A 149 20.28 13.22 -9.27
N ALA A 150 21.15 12.43 -8.63
CA ALA A 150 21.88 11.37 -9.32
C ALA A 150 21.14 10.03 -9.19
N SER A 151 20.65 9.52 -10.31
CA SER A 151 19.96 8.22 -10.37
C SER A 151 20.92 7.04 -10.56
N THR A 152 22.19 7.28 -10.89
CA THR A 152 23.23 6.26 -10.93
C THR A 152 24.00 6.27 -9.63
N ILE A 153 24.02 5.13 -8.92
CA ILE A 153 24.64 5.01 -7.60
C ILE A 153 25.76 3.97 -7.67
N PRO A 154 27.01 4.36 -7.37
CA PRO A 154 28.12 3.42 -7.38
C PRO A 154 28.10 2.51 -6.16
N PHE A 155 28.50 1.27 -6.38
CA PHE A 155 28.88 0.36 -5.32
C PHE A 155 30.33 0.58 -4.90
N TYR A 156 30.58 0.76 -3.59
CA TYR A 156 31.91 0.74 -3.01
C TYR A 156 31.92 -0.13 -1.75
N PRO A 157 32.69 -1.23 -1.72
CA PRO A 157 32.76 -2.09 -0.54
C PRO A 157 33.31 -1.30 0.67
N PRO A 158 32.98 -1.68 1.92
CA PRO A 158 33.31 -0.89 3.10
C PRO A 158 34.79 -0.51 3.22
N GLU A 159 35.69 -1.40 2.80
CA GLU A 159 37.14 -1.20 2.76
C GLU A 159 37.59 -0.04 1.85
N LYS A 160 36.82 0.23 0.78
CA LYS A 160 37.08 1.30 -0.20
C LYS A 160 36.15 2.50 -0.04
N SER A 161 35.03 2.33 0.68
CA SER A 161 34.00 3.35 0.88
C SER A 161 34.52 4.56 1.67
N ALA A 162 35.43 4.35 2.63
CA ALA A 162 36.08 5.44 3.38
C ALA A 162 36.97 6.34 2.50
N VAL A 163 37.47 5.83 1.38
CA VAL A 163 38.34 6.58 0.44
C VAL A 163 37.51 7.38 -0.57
N ALA A 164 36.28 6.92 -0.87
CA ALA A 164 35.45 7.52 -1.92
C ALA A 164 34.91 8.90 -1.56
N ASN A 165 34.88 9.28 -0.27
CA ASN A 165 34.30 10.52 0.28
C ASN A 165 32.99 10.96 -0.40
N ARG A 166 32.19 9.98 -0.83
CA ARG A 166 30.96 10.14 -1.62
C ARG A 166 29.91 9.18 -1.11
N GLU A 167 28.67 9.61 -1.11
CA GLU A 167 27.52 8.76 -0.88
C GLU A 167 27.49 7.54 -1.83
N ASN A 168 27.26 6.34 -1.30
CA ASN A 168 27.32 5.09 -2.06
C ASN A 168 26.49 3.96 -1.43
N ILE A 169 26.28 2.90 -2.22
CA ILE A 169 25.86 1.58 -1.74
C ILE A 169 27.12 0.79 -1.39
N HIS A 170 27.14 0.12 -0.23
CA HIS A 170 28.33 -0.58 0.26
C HIS A 170 28.08 -2.03 0.70
N ALA A 171 26.82 -2.46 0.78
CA ALA A 171 26.45 -3.88 0.85
C ALA A 171 25.38 -4.15 -0.21
N TRP A 172 25.43 -5.34 -0.82
CA TRP A 172 24.52 -5.75 -1.88
C TRP A 172 24.32 -7.26 -1.84
N GLU A 173 23.06 -7.70 -1.80
CA GLU A 173 22.66 -9.10 -1.75
C GLU A 173 21.58 -9.34 -2.80
N LEU A 174 21.74 -10.37 -3.63
CA LEU A 174 20.74 -10.83 -4.58
C LEU A 174 20.01 -12.04 -4.00
N HIS A 175 18.68 -12.01 -4.08
CA HIS A 175 17.78 -13.09 -3.66
C HIS A 175 16.89 -13.50 -4.84
N GLU A 176 16.76 -14.80 -5.05
CA GLU A 176 15.83 -15.40 -6.02
C GLU A 176 14.95 -16.42 -5.30
N GLU A 177 13.66 -16.42 -5.58
CA GLU A 177 12.68 -17.31 -4.98
C GLU A 177 11.89 -18.08 -6.05
N ILE A 178 11.44 -19.28 -5.69
CA ILE A 178 10.59 -20.11 -6.58
C ILE A 178 9.18 -19.54 -6.57
N HIS A 179 8.68 -19.18 -7.74
CA HIS A 179 7.31 -18.70 -7.92
C HIS A 179 6.59 -19.46 -9.04
N SER A 180 5.28 -19.56 -8.93
CA SER A 180 4.42 -20.19 -9.94
C SER A 180 4.42 -19.36 -11.22
N GLY A 181 4.89 -19.93 -12.33
CA GLY A 181 4.90 -19.27 -13.63
C GLY A 181 3.57 -19.36 -14.40
N ARG A 182 2.52 -19.94 -13.80
CA ARG A 182 1.19 -20.08 -14.41
C ARG A 182 0.08 -19.66 -13.46
N PHE A 183 -0.96 -19.07 -14.02
CA PHE A 183 -2.18 -18.70 -13.31
C PHE A 183 -3.41 -19.06 -14.13
N TYR A 184 -4.39 -19.70 -13.49
CA TYR A 184 -5.67 -20.07 -14.06
C TYR A 184 -6.81 -19.49 -13.20
N ASN A 185 -7.86 -18.97 -13.84
CA ASN A 185 -9.09 -18.57 -13.17
C ASN A 185 -10.32 -18.95 -14.00
N ASP A 186 -11.45 -19.09 -13.31
CA ASP A 186 -12.75 -19.34 -13.94
C ASP A 186 -13.88 -18.70 -13.11
N ASP A 187 -15.06 -18.51 -13.70
CA ASP A 187 -16.28 -18.03 -13.03
C ASP A 187 -17.57 -18.52 -13.71
N TYR A 188 -18.74 -18.19 -13.16
CA TYR A 188 -20.05 -18.59 -13.66
C TYR A 188 -21.00 -17.39 -13.85
N ASP A 189 -21.49 -17.20 -15.07
CA ASP A 189 -22.58 -16.28 -15.37
C ASP A 189 -23.90 -17.04 -15.57
N PHE A 190 -24.85 -16.88 -14.63
CA PHE A 190 -26.16 -17.51 -14.72
C PHE A 190 -26.98 -17.06 -15.95
N LYS A 191 -26.69 -15.89 -16.53
CA LYS A 191 -27.34 -15.42 -17.76
C LYS A 191 -26.80 -16.14 -19.00
N LYS A 192 -25.58 -16.70 -18.90
CA LYS A 192 -24.90 -17.44 -19.96
C LYS A 192 -24.31 -18.73 -19.38
N PRO A 193 -25.15 -19.67 -18.90
CA PRO A 193 -24.70 -20.79 -18.06
C PRO A 193 -23.82 -21.82 -18.78
N LYS A 194 -23.64 -21.71 -20.10
CA LYS A 194 -22.77 -22.55 -20.92
C LYS A 194 -21.58 -21.79 -21.51
N ALA A 195 -21.41 -20.51 -21.17
CA ALA A 195 -20.26 -19.76 -21.63
C ALA A 195 -19.00 -20.29 -20.96
N ASP A 196 -17.93 -20.45 -21.74
CA ASP A 196 -16.60 -20.70 -21.22
C ASP A 196 -16.01 -19.37 -20.74
N LEU A 197 -15.74 -19.27 -19.45
CA LEU A 197 -15.18 -18.09 -18.79
C LEU A 197 -13.76 -18.36 -18.27
N ALA A 198 -13.20 -19.55 -18.55
CA ALA A 198 -11.89 -19.92 -18.07
C ALA A 198 -10.78 -19.14 -18.78
N ASN A 199 -9.77 -18.70 -18.03
CA ASN A 199 -8.57 -18.08 -18.58
C ASN A 199 -7.31 -18.70 -17.97
N MET A 200 -6.26 -18.80 -18.78
CA MET A 200 -4.94 -19.26 -18.35
C MET A 200 -3.86 -18.33 -18.88
N ARG A 201 -2.92 -17.95 -18.02
CA ARG A 201 -1.73 -17.16 -18.36
C ARG A 201 -0.47 -17.87 -17.91
N GLN A 202 0.62 -17.66 -18.65
CA GLN A 202 1.92 -18.25 -18.35
C GLN A 202 3.07 -17.30 -18.64
N MET A 203 4.05 -17.26 -17.75
CA MET A 203 5.33 -16.56 -17.89
C MET A 203 6.39 -17.30 -17.03
N PRO A 204 6.88 -18.47 -17.48
CA PRO A 204 7.80 -19.28 -16.69
C PRO A 204 9.16 -18.58 -16.48
N PRO A 205 9.62 -18.40 -15.22
CA PRO A 205 10.89 -17.73 -14.92
C PRO A 205 12.18 -18.52 -15.21
N GLY A 206 12.12 -19.79 -15.64
CA GLY A 206 13.28 -20.58 -16.07
C GLY A 206 13.94 -21.49 -15.01
N HIS A 207 13.35 -21.64 -13.82
CA HIS A 207 13.80 -22.61 -12.81
C HIS A 207 13.08 -23.96 -12.94
N SER A 208 13.60 -25.02 -12.29
CA SER A 208 13.08 -26.40 -12.39
C SER A 208 11.61 -26.65 -12.01
N HIS A 209 10.92 -25.64 -11.49
CA HIS A 209 9.53 -25.68 -11.00
C HIS A 209 8.69 -24.52 -11.55
N ASP A 210 9.15 -23.89 -12.63
CA ASP A 210 8.52 -22.69 -13.23
C ASP A 210 7.18 -22.98 -13.93
N ALA A 211 6.86 -24.26 -14.11
CA ALA A 211 5.59 -24.74 -14.66
C ALA A 211 4.46 -24.89 -13.63
N TYR A 212 4.72 -24.64 -12.34
CA TYR A 212 3.68 -24.67 -11.31
C TYR A 212 2.59 -23.63 -11.55
N GLU A 213 1.36 -24.02 -11.22
CA GLU A 213 0.14 -23.26 -11.48
C GLU A 213 -0.57 -22.91 -10.17
N THR A 214 -1.14 -21.71 -10.14
CA THR A 214 -2.12 -21.30 -9.13
C THR A 214 -3.50 -21.20 -9.78
N TYR A 215 -4.51 -21.79 -9.15
CA TYR A 215 -5.90 -21.76 -9.59
C TYR A 215 -6.77 -20.94 -8.63
N GLU A 216 -7.57 -20.00 -9.16
CA GLU A 216 -8.51 -19.19 -8.38
C GLU A 216 -9.97 -19.37 -8.86
N TRP A 217 -10.84 -19.73 -7.91
CA TRP A 217 -12.30 -19.76 -8.08
C TRP A 217 -12.99 -19.25 -6.80
N PRO A 218 -14.05 -18.43 -6.89
CA PRO A 218 -14.53 -17.78 -8.11
C PRO A 218 -13.63 -16.60 -8.52
N GLY A 219 -13.53 -16.33 -9.81
CA GLY A 219 -12.68 -15.27 -10.36
C GLY A 219 -13.18 -13.83 -10.16
N GLY A 220 -14.47 -13.63 -9.84
CA GLY A 220 -15.08 -12.32 -9.62
C GLY A 220 -15.46 -11.57 -10.89
N TYR A 221 -15.80 -12.26 -11.98
CA TYR A 221 -16.12 -11.65 -13.27
C TYR A 221 -17.26 -12.37 -14.01
N THR A 222 -17.89 -11.65 -14.95
CA THR A 222 -18.97 -12.20 -15.81
C THR A 222 -18.67 -12.05 -17.30
N LYS A 223 -17.58 -11.35 -17.66
CA LYS A 223 -17.10 -11.18 -19.03
C LYS A 223 -15.73 -11.82 -19.16
N PHE A 224 -15.52 -12.54 -20.26
CA PHE A 224 -14.25 -13.20 -20.56
C PHE A 224 -13.05 -12.25 -20.52
N GLY A 225 -13.16 -11.06 -21.13
CA GLY A 225 -12.06 -10.08 -21.17
C GLY A 225 -11.64 -9.55 -19.79
N ASP A 226 -12.58 -9.46 -18.84
CA ASP A 226 -12.26 -9.07 -17.46
C ASP A 226 -11.46 -10.19 -16.77
N GLY A 227 -11.85 -11.46 -16.99
CA GLY A 227 -11.11 -12.64 -16.52
C GLY A 227 -9.69 -12.73 -17.08
N GLU A 228 -9.51 -12.42 -18.37
CA GLU A 228 -8.21 -12.35 -19.03
C GLU A 228 -7.29 -11.28 -18.41
N ALA A 229 -7.86 -10.11 -18.08
CA ALA A 229 -7.14 -9.02 -17.44
C ALA A 229 -6.73 -9.39 -16.01
N TYR A 230 -7.62 -9.98 -15.22
CA TYR A 230 -7.30 -10.48 -13.88
C TYR A 230 -6.24 -11.58 -13.93
N ALA A 231 -6.32 -12.53 -14.86
CA ALA A 231 -5.31 -13.58 -14.98
C ALA A 231 -3.91 -13.01 -15.26
N ARG A 232 -3.82 -11.92 -16.04
CA ARG A 232 -2.56 -11.22 -16.29
C ARG A 232 -2.01 -10.57 -15.01
N VAL A 233 -2.84 -9.80 -14.31
CA VAL A 233 -2.46 -9.14 -13.06
C VAL A 233 -2.03 -10.15 -12.00
N ARG A 234 -2.75 -11.27 -11.86
CA ARG A 234 -2.45 -12.32 -10.88
C ARG A 234 -1.16 -13.07 -11.19
N LEU A 235 -0.84 -13.28 -12.47
CA LEU A 235 0.46 -13.82 -12.85
C LEU A 235 1.60 -12.84 -12.53
N GLN A 236 1.38 -11.54 -12.72
CA GLN A 236 2.37 -10.51 -12.34
C GLN A 236 2.54 -10.43 -10.81
N GLU A 237 1.45 -10.51 -10.03
CA GLU A 237 1.47 -10.64 -8.57
C GLU A 237 2.30 -11.86 -8.15
N ASN A 238 2.04 -13.02 -8.76
CA ASN A 238 2.80 -14.24 -8.49
C ASN A 238 4.30 -14.10 -8.80
N LEU A 239 4.71 -13.31 -9.78
CA LEU A 239 6.11 -13.16 -10.17
C LEU A 239 6.80 -11.96 -9.50
N SER A 240 6.04 -11.10 -8.83
CA SER A 240 6.58 -9.96 -8.10
C SER A 240 7.35 -10.42 -6.88
N GLY A 241 8.51 -9.81 -6.63
CA GLY A 241 9.38 -10.23 -5.52
C GLY A 241 10.22 -11.49 -5.80
N ARG A 242 10.05 -12.16 -6.95
CA ARG A 242 10.84 -13.38 -7.28
C ARG A 242 12.35 -13.14 -7.36
N SER A 243 12.74 -11.94 -7.80
CA SER A 243 14.13 -11.51 -7.99
C SER A 243 14.27 -10.15 -7.33
N THR A 244 14.91 -10.14 -6.17
CA THR A 244 15.03 -8.96 -5.33
C THR A 244 16.46 -8.75 -4.88
N VAL A 245 16.77 -7.51 -4.55
CA VAL A 245 18.07 -7.12 -4.04
C VAL A 245 17.91 -6.37 -2.75
N ARG A 246 18.78 -6.66 -1.78
CA ARG A 246 18.90 -5.90 -0.53
C ARG A 246 20.22 -5.13 -0.56
N GLY A 247 20.17 -3.85 -0.23
CA GLY A 247 21.35 -2.99 -0.19
C GLY A 247 21.47 -2.19 1.09
N GLU A 248 22.70 -1.95 1.55
CA GLU A 248 23.01 -0.96 2.59
C GLU A 248 23.69 0.26 1.97
N SER A 249 23.24 1.44 2.37
CA SER A 249 23.62 2.70 1.72
C SER A 249 23.72 3.87 2.70
N ARG A 250 24.48 4.87 2.29
CA ARG A 250 24.51 6.21 2.90
C ARG A 250 23.98 7.29 1.94
N TYR A 251 23.45 6.89 0.79
CA TYR A 251 22.91 7.80 -0.22
C TYR A 251 21.62 8.44 0.27
N ARG A 252 21.68 9.75 0.57
CA ARG A 252 20.64 10.46 1.32
C ARG A 252 19.42 10.81 0.49
N SER A 253 19.53 10.78 -0.83
CA SER A 253 18.41 11.01 -1.74
C SER A 253 17.57 9.76 -2.01
N LEU A 254 17.87 8.60 -1.42
CA LEU A 254 17.07 7.39 -1.60
C LEU A 254 15.61 7.62 -1.17
N ALA A 255 14.68 7.13 -1.98
CA ALA A 255 13.24 7.19 -1.72
C ALA A 255 12.53 6.00 -2.37
N THR A 256 11.53 5.45 -1.68
CA THR A 256 10.70 4.35 -2.20
C THR A 256 9.88 4.82 -3.41
N GLY A 257 9.69 3.94 -4.39
CA GLY A 257 8.96 4.27 -5.62
C GLY A 257 9.75 5.09 -6.63
N TYR A 258 11.06 5.19 -6.49
CA TYR A 258 11.94 5.78 -7.49
C TYR A 258 12.86 4.75 -8.14
N LEU A 259 13.35 5.10 -9.34
CA LEU A 259 14.27 4.27 -10.10
C LEU A 259 15.73 4.71 -9.85
N PHE A 260 16.62 3.74 -9.76
CA PHE A 260 18.07 3.98 -9.75
C PHE A 260 18.81 2.92 -10.57
N THR A 261 20.00 3.24 -11.04
CA THR A 261 20.91 2.32 -11.71
C THR A 261 22.09 2.03 -10.80
N LEU A 262 22.34 0.75 -10.51
CA LEU A 262 23.56 0.34 -9.81
C LEU A 262 24.74 0.33 -10.79
N GLU A 263 25.89 0.83 -10.37
CA GLU A 263 27.15 0.71 -11.12
C GLU A 263 28.30 0.24 -10.24
N ASN A 264 29.41 -0.17 -10.88
CA ASN A 264 30.65 -0.57 -10.21
C ASN A 264 30.52 -1.77 -9.25
N TYR A 265 29.49 -2.60 -9.43
CA TYR A 265 29.39 -3.89 -8.74
C TYR A 265 30.15 -4.98 -9.52
N SER A 266 30.86 -5.85 -8.81
CA SER A 266 31.73 -6.87 -9.41
C SER A 266 30.99 -7.87 -10.29
N ARG A 267 29.72 -8.17 -9.96
CA ARG A 267 28.84 -9.03 -10.76
C ARG A 267 28.14 -8.19 -11.83
N GLY A 268 28.62 -8.29 -13.07
CA GLY A 268 28.25 -7.41 -14.19
C GLY A 268 26.74 -7.29 -14.45
N ASP A 269 26.02 -8.41 -14.38
CA ASP A 269 24.56 -8.52 -14.59
C ASP A 269 23.73 -7.75 -13.55
N GLN A 270 24.32 -7.39 -12.40
CA GLN A 270 23.64 -6.59 -11.37
C GLN A 270 23.74 -5.08 -11.64
N ASN A 271 24.61 -4.63 -12.55
CA ASN A 271 24.75 -3.21 -12.89
C ASN A 271 23.66 -2.78 -13.88
N GLN A 272 22.43 -2.66 -13.37
CA GLN A 272 21.22 -2.45 -14.15
C GLN A 272 20.25 -1.50 -13.40
N PRO A 273 19.16 -1.03 -14.04
CA PRO A 273 18.12 -0.26 -13.35
C PRO A 273 17.27 -1.11 -12.41
N TYR A 274 16.90 -0.52 -11.28
CA TYR A 274 16.06 -1.08 -10.24
C TYR A 274 14.96 -0.10 -9.81
N LEU A 275 13.82 -0.66 -9.40
CA LEU A 275 12.76 0.05 -8.67
C LEU A 275 12.95 -0.18 -7.17
N ILE A 276 13.05 0.89 -6.38
CA ILE A 276 13.11 0.80 -4.91
C ILE A 276 11.72 0.45 -4.39
N THR A 277 11.58 -0.75 -3.84
CA THR A 277 10.31 -1.27 -3.32
C THR A 277 10.14 -1.04 -1.82
N ASP A 278 11.25 -1.00 -1.08
CA ASP A 278 11.32 -0.80 0.37
C ASP A 278 12.50 0.08 0.73
N LEU A 279 12.33 0.94 1.72
CA LEU A 279 13.40 1.72 2.30
C LEU A 279 13.22 1.85 3.81
N GLN A 280 14.26 1.46 4.53
CA GLN A 280 14.36 1.61 5.98
C GLN A 280 15.38 2.68 6.30
N TYR A 281 14.98 3.59 7.18
CA TYR A 281 15.78 4.71 7.63
C TYR A 281 16.25 4.47 9.05
N HIS A 282 17.54 4.70 9.31
CA HIS A 282 18.07 4.85 10.66
C HIS A 282 19.06 6.01 10.67
N PHE A 283 18.58 7.16 11.14
CA PHE A 283 19.38 8.37 11.28
C PHE A 283 19.58 8.66 12.75
N GLN A 284 20.78 9.06 13.12
CA GLN A 284 21.09 9.52 14.45
C GLN A 284 21.94 10.77 14.36
N GLU A 285 21.55 11.80 15.10
CA GLU A 285 22.40 12.95 15.38
C GLU A 285 22.89 12.84 16.82
N ASN A 286 24.15 13.22 17.06
CA ASN A 286 24.65 13.40 18.41
C ASN A 286 24.68 14.90 18.77
N PRO A 287 23.58 15.47 19.30
CA PRO A 287 23.51 16.88 19.67
C PRO A 287 24.45 17.25 20.83
N ARG A 288 25.09 16.28 21.50
CA ARG A 288 26.05 16.53 22.59
C ARG A 288 27.46 16.78 22.09
N MET A 289 27.88 16.22 20.95
CA MET A 289 29.25 16.44 20.43
C MET A 289 29.50 17.90 20.04
N SER A 290 28.47 18.68 19.73
CA SER A 290 28.60 20.12 19.48
C SER A 290 28.82 20.94 20.77
N ALA A 291 28.78 20.33 21.96
CA ALA A 291 28.93 20.98 23.27
C ALA A 291 30.00 20.33 24.18
N VAL A 292 30.88 19.48 23.65
CA VAL A 292 31.96 18.88 24.46
C VAL A 292 33.16 19.83 24.53
N ASN A 293 33.36 20.38 25.74
CA ASN A 293 34.65 20.94 26.16
C ASN A 293 35.78 19.90 25.93
N PRO A 294 36.91 20.26 25.33
CA PRO A 294 38.01 19.35 25.03
C PRO A 294 38.76 18.93 26.31
N GLY A 295 38.14 18.10 27.15
CA GLY A 295 38.74 17.65 28.41
C GLY A 295 37.98 16.61 29.25
N GLY A 296 36.75 16.21 28.87
CA GLY A 296 35.97 15.25 29.64
C GLY A 296 36.33 13.78 29.33
N LYS A 297 37.03 13.10 30.23
CA LYS A 297 37.20 11.63 30.17
C LYS A 297 35.91 10.93 30.62
N GLY A 298 35.06 10.57 29.66
CA GLY A 298 33.89 9.71 29.85
C GLY A 298 33.94 8.49 28.91
N THR A 299 33.87 7.29 29.47
CA THR A 299 34.04 5.99 28.79
C THR A 299 32.73 5.41 28.24
N VAL A 300 31.98 6.19 27.46
CA VAL A 300 30.86 5.64 26.67
C VAL A 300 31.18 5.92 25.21
N LYS A 301 31.41 4.86 24.41
CA LYS A 301 31.42 4.96 22.94
C LYS A 301 29.99 5.31 22.51
N GLU A 302 29.62 6.58 22.58
CA GLU A 302 28.45 7.07 21.84
C GLU A 302 28.83 7.04 20.36
N GLU A 303 28.09 6.27 19.54
CA GLU A 303 28.24 6.36 18.09
C GLU A 303 27.96 7.81 17.65
N GLY A 304 28.82 8.36 16.79
CA GLY A 304 28.65 9.71 16.25
C GLY A 304 27.41 9.83 15.35
N SER A 305 27.17 11.01 14.77
CA SER A 305 26.06 11.18 13.84
C SER A 305 26.21 10.27 12.61
N PHE A 306 25.15 9.59 12.21
CA PHE A 306 25.13 8.72 11.04
C PHE A 306 23.78 8.72 10.33
N GLN A 307 23.82 8.38 9.05
CA GLN A 307 22.65 8.11 8.23
C GLN A 307 22.82 6.73 7.60
N ARG A 308 21.96 5.78 7.96
CA ARG A 308 21.94 4.44 7.40
C ARG A 308 20.62 4.22 6.68
N PHE A 309 20.73 3.70 5.46
CA PHE A 309 19.61 3.27 4.65
C PHE A 309 19.76 1.78 4.38
N THR A 310 18.66 1.03 4.52
CA THR A 310 18.56 -0.32 3.99
C THR A 310 17.46 -0.30 2.95
N LEU A 311 17.81 -0.61 1.69
CA LEU A 311 16.86 -0.67 0.60
C LEU A 311 16.55 -2.12 0.23
N HIS A 312 15.31 -2.37 -0.21
CA HIS A 312 15.02 -3.47 -1.12
C HIS A 312 14.56 -2.92 -2.45
N ALA A 313 14.95 -3.62 -3.51
CA ALA A 313 14.59 -3.24 -4.87
C ALA A 313 14.40 -4.47 -5.74
N GLN A 314 13.81 -4.27 -6.92
CA GLN A 314 13.75 -5.29 -7.96
C GLN A 314 14.15 -4.73 -9.32
N PRO A 315 14.68 -5.55 -10.25
CA PRO A 315 15.01 -5.10 -11.60
C PRO A 315 13.78 -4.53 -12.32
N THR A 316 13.95 -3.43 -13.07
CA THR A 316 12.83 -2.81 -13.82
C THR A 316 12.39 -3.63 -15.04
N SER A 317 13.12 -4.68 -15.40
CA SER A 317 12.76 -5.63 -16.45
C SER A 317 11.66 -6.60 -16.03
N LEU A 318 11.33 -6.65 -14.73
CA LEU A 318 10.27 -7.50 -14.18
C LEU A 318 9.05 -6.64 -13.80
N PRO A 319 7.82 -7.14 -14.01
CA PRO A 319 6.63 -6.43 -13.56
C PRO A 319 6.60 -6.34 -12.02
N TYR A 320 5.90 -5.34 -11.50
CA TYR A 320 5.58 -5.22 -10.08
C TYR A 320 4.07 -5.19 -9.89
N THR A 321 3.57 -5.97 -8.96
CA THR A 321 2.18 -6.00 -8.53
C THR A 321 2.17 -6.37 -7.04
N PRO A 322 1.46 -5.62 -6.18
CA PRO A 322 1.49 -5.83 -4.75
C PRO A 322 0.74 -7.10 -4.37
N ALA A 323 1.17 -7.76 -3.30
CA ALA A 323 0.43 -8.89 -2.73
C ALA A 323 -0.90 -8.42 -2.11
N ARG A 324 -1.97 -9.22 -2.28
CA ARG A 324 -3.28 -8.99 -1.64
C ARG A 324 -3.26 -9.36 -0.16
N VAL A 325 -2.67 -8.51 0.69
CA VAL A 325 -2.59 -8.71 2.14
C VAL A 325 -3.80 -8.17 2.90
N THR A 326 -4.55 -7.23 2.32
CA THR A 326 -5.74 -6.68 2.98
C THR A 326 -6.86 -7.72 3.01
N PRO A 327 -7.38 -8.10 4.20
CA PRO A 327 -8.42 -9.10 4.30
C PRO A 327 -9.68 -8.68 3.53
N ARG A 328 -10.15 -9.54 2.62
CA ARG A 328 -11.43 -9.33 1.95
C ARG A 328 -12.56 -9.37 2.99
N PRO A 329 -13.45 -8.37 3.04
CA PRO A 329 -14.60 -8.42 3.92
C PRO A 329 -15.47 -9.63 3.58
N ARG A 330 -15.89 -10.36 4.61
CA ARG A 330 -16.77 -11.53 4.50
C ARG A 330 -17.93 -11.37 5.45
N THR A 331 -19.10 -11.80 5.03
CA THR A 331 -20.23 -12.08 5.92
C THR A 331 -19.99 -13.42 6.61
N THR A 332 -20.38 -13.53 7.87
CA THR A 332 -20.18 -14.75 8.68
C THR A 332 -21.41 -15.66 8.69
N GLY A 333 -22.45 -15.30 7.94
CA GLY A 333 -23.68 -16.07 7.79
C GLY A 333 -24.78 -15.24 7.12
N PRO A 334 -25.95 -15.87 6.88
CA PRO A 334 -27.09 -15.19 6.29
C PRO A 334 -27.58 -14.01 7.13
N GLN A 335 -28.09 -12.99 6.46
CA GLN A 335 -28.66 -11.80 7.08
C GLN A 335 -30.10 -11.63 6.64
N THR A 336 -30.89 -10.85 7.39
CA THR A 336 -32.20 -10.43 6.90
C THR A 336 -32.13 -9.05 6.24
N ALA A 337 -33.03 -8.82 5.28
CA ALA A 337 -33.18 -7.56 4.58
C ALA A 337 -34.66 -7.35 4.21
N VAL A 338 -35.05 -6.10 3.97
CA VAL A 338 -36.43 -5.76 3.57
C VAL A 338 -36.49 -5.63 2.05
N VAL A 339 -37.48 -6.27 1.41
CA VAL A 339 -37.71 -6.14 -0.03
C VAL A 339 -38.19 -4.72 -0.36
N VAL A 340 -37.60 -4.12 -1.39
CA VAL A 340 -37.86 -2.72 -1.80
C VAL A 340 -38.17 -2.60 -3.29
N GLY A 341 -38.80 -1.51 -3.66
CA GLY A 341 -39.14 -1.19 -5.05
C GLY A 341 -39.70 0.22 -5.19
N PRO A 342 -40.17 0.60 -6.39
CA PRO A 342 -40.69 1.94 -6.65
C PRO A 342 -41.92 2.28 -5.80
N PRO A 343 -42.16 3.58 -5.51
CA PRO A 343 -43.33 3.99 -4.75
C PRO A 343 -44.63 3.63 -5.48
N GLY A 344 -45.58 3.03 -4.76
CA GLY A 344 -46.89 2.64 -5.28
C GLY A 344 -46.97 1.23 -5.86
N GLU A 345 -45.84 0.53 -5.98
CA GLU A 345 -45.80 -0.87 -6.41
C GLU A 345 -45.92 -1.83 -5.21
N ASP A 346 -46.52 -3.00 -5.42
CA ASP A 346 -46.61 -4.09 -4.42
C ASP A 346 -45.52 -5.16 -4.66
N ILE A 347 -45.13 -5.39 -5.92
CA ILE A 347 -44.13 -6.37 -6.33
C ILE A 347 -43.25 -5.77 -7.43
N TRP A 348 -41.93 -5.91 -7.32
CA TRP A 348 -40.97 -5.37 -8.30
C TRP A 348 -39.92 -6.41 -8.73
N PRO A 349 -40.29 -7.40 -9.57
CA PRO A 349 -39.37 -8.40 -10.07
C PRO A 349 -38.80 -8.05 -11.45
N ASP A 350 -37.63 -8.58 -11.79
CA ASP A 350 -37.14 -8.57 -13.18
C ASP A 350 -37.50 -9.85 -13.95
N GLN A 351 -37.05 -9.97 -15.20
CA GLN A 351 -37.32 -11.13 -16.06
C GLN A 351 -36.80 -12.48 -15.51
N TYR A 352 -35.94 -12.46 -14.49
CA TYR A 352 -35.41 -13.66 -13.83
C TYR A 352 -36.05 -13.90 -12.45
N GLY A 353 -37.10 -13.16 -12.09
CA GLY A 353 -37.75 -13.25 -10.77
C GLY A 353 -36.86 -12.75 -9.63
N ARG A 354 -35.89 -11.88 -9.92
CA ARG A 354 -35.01 -11.27 -8.91
C ARG A 354 -35.72 -10.11 -8.24
N VAL A 355 -35.35 -9.82 -7.00
CA VAL A 355 -35.87 -8.69 -6.23
C VAL A 355 -34.74 -7.75 -5.82
N LYS A 356 -35.09 -6.56 -5.32
CA LYS A 356 -34.17 -5.65 -4.65
C LYS A 356 -34.49 -5.62 -3.16
N VAL A 357 -33.48 -5.36 -2.34
CA VAL A 357 -33.62 -5.32 -0.87
C VAL A 357 -32.88 -4.10 -0.31
N GLN A 358 -33.23 -3.70 0.91
CA GLN A 358 -32.39 -2.84 1.73
C GLN A 358 -31.96 -3.62 2.98
N PHE A 359 -30.65 -3.65 3.21
CA PHE A 359 -30.08 -4.25 4.42
C PHE A 359 -30.22 -3.31 5.61
N HIS A 360 -30.32 -3.88 6.81
CA HIS A 360 -30.49 -3.11 8.06
C HIS A 360 -29.30 -2.20 8.38
N TRP A 361 -28.10 -2.54 7.90
CA TRP A 361 -26.89 -1.73 8.08
C TRP A 361 -26.76 -0.63 7.00
N ASP A 362 -27.57 -0.66 5.94
CA ASP A 362 -27.55 0.38 4.91
C ASP A 362 -28.26 1.65 5.41
N ARG A 363 -27.44 2.60 5.86
CA ARG A 363 -27.87 3.90 6.38
C ARG A 363 -28.19 4.93 5.31
N GLN A 364 -27.80 4.69 4.06
CA GLN A 364 -27.93 5.65 2.95
C GLN A 364 -29.08 5.30 2.01
N GLY A 365 -29.48 4.02 1.98
CA GLY A 365 -30.67 3.56 1.27
C GLY A 365 -31.94 4.26 1.72
N LYS A 366 -32.84 4.52 0.76
CA LYS A 366 -34.10 5.26 0.95
C LYS A 366 -35.33 4.36 0.93
N PHE A 367 -35.13 3.06 1.04
CA PHE A 367 -36.14 2.01 0.89
C PHE A 367 -36.84 2.06 -0.47
N ASP A 368 -36.07 2.31 -1.52
CA ASP A 368 -36.54 2.45 -2.90
C ASP A 368 -35.85 1.46 -3.86
N GLU A 369 -36.19 1.53 -5.16
CA GLU A 369 -35.62 0.68 -6.20
C GLU A 369 -34.12 0.91 -6.45
N GLN A 370 -33.48 1.86 -5.78
CA GLN A 370 -32.05 2.15 -5.89
C GLN A 370 -31.26 1.59 -4.70
N SER A 371 -31.89 0.93 -3.73
CA SER A 371 -31.22 0.46 -2.51
C SER A 371 -30.20 -0.67 -2.77
N SER A 372 -30.46 -1.58 -3.72
CA SER A 372 -29.53 -2.67 -4.06
C SER A 372 -29.52 -3.05 -5.53
N CYS A 373 -28.56 -3.93 -5.86
CA CYS A 373 -28.58 -4.70 -7.09
C CYS A 373 -29.72 -5.74 -7.07
N TRP A 374 -29.95 -6.37 -8.21
CA TRP A 374 -30.93 -7.46 -8.36
C TRP A 374 -30.41 -8.76 -7.74
N ILE A 375 -31.15 -9.31 -6.77
CA ILE A 375 -30.81 -10.52 -6.01
C ILE A 375 -31.71 -11.68 -6.43
N ARG A 376 -31.12 -12.85 -6.68
CA ARG A 376 -31.87 -14.08 -7.02
C ARG A 376 -32.61 -14.61 -5.81
N VAL A 377 -33.86 -15.03 -6.02
CA VAL A 377 -34.72 -15.61 -4.98
C VAL A 377 -34.71 -17.12 -5.12
N SER A 378 -34.33 -17.82 -4.06
CA SER A 378 -34.44 -19.28 -4.00
C SER A 378 -35.90 -19.71 -4.08
N GLN A 379 -36.18 -20.77 -4.84
CA GLN A 379 -37.53 -21.31 -5.06
C GLN A 379 -37.60 -22.75 -4.54
N GLY A 380 -38.80 -23.23 -4.20
CA GLY A 380 -39.00 -24.62 -3.79
C GLY A 380 -38.66 -25.63 -4.90
N TRP A 381 -38.84 -25.24 -6.17
CA TRP A 381 -38.49 -26.04 -7.35
C TRP A 381 -38.31 -25.15 -8.59
N ALA A 382 -37.21 -25.34 -9.34
CA ALA A 382 -36.90 -24.59 -10.57
C ALA A 382 -36.43 -25.52 -11.71
N GLY A 383 -37.16 -25.54 -12.82
CA GLY A 383 -36.81 -26.20 -14.08
C GLY A 383 -36.63 -25.19 -15.23
N GLN A 384 -36.40 -25.68 -16.46
CA GLN A 384 -36.04 -24.82 -17.61
C GLN A 384 -37.12 -23.78 -17.95
N THR A 385 -38.40 -24.12 -17.77
CA THR A 385 -39.57 -23.24 -18.03
C THR A 385 -40.76 -23.57 -17.12
N TYR A 386 -40.57 -24.37 -16.08
CA TYR A 386 -41.61 -24.85 -15.16
C TYR A 386 -41.05 -24.93 -13.75
N GLY A 387 -41.93 -24.90 -12.74
CA GLY A 387 -41.54 -24.96 -11.34
C GLY A 387 -42.50 -24.17 -10.45
N SER A 388 -42.10 -23.94 -9.21
CA SER A 388 -42.81 -23.08 -8.26
C SER A 388 -42.25 -21.66 -8.33
N ILE A 389 -43.12 -20.64 -8.28
CA ILE A 389 -42.68 -19.25 -8.16
C ILE A 389 -43.43 -18.55 -7.03
N TYR A 390 -42.67 -18.10 -6.03
CA TYR A 390 -43.15 -17.23 -4.96
C TYR A 390 -42.24 -16.01 -4.93
N LEU A 391 -42.79 -14.87 -5.34
CA LEU A 391 -42.06 -13.61 -5.39
C LEU A 391 -42.28 -12.83 -4.09
N PRO A 392 -41.20 -12.50 -3.35
CA PRO A 392 -41.27 -11.61 -2.21
C PRO A 392 -41.84 -10.25 -2.62
N ARG A 393 -42.76 -9.73 -1.81
CA ARG A 393 -43.39 -8.43 -2.02
C ARG A 393 -42.65 -7.32 -1.29
N ILE A 394 -42.82 -6.09 -1.75
CA ILE A 394 -42.23 -4.91 -1.12
C ILE A 394 -42.68 -4.83 0.36
N GLY A 395 -41.74 -4.57 1.26
CA GLY A 395 -41.95 -4.53 2.71
C GLY A 395 -41.83 -5.87 3.42
N GLN A 396 -41.73 -6.99 2.70
CA GLN A 396 -41.48 -8.30 3.34
C GLN A 396 -40.01 -8.44 3.73
N GLU A 397 -39.77 -9.09 4.87
CA GLU A 397 -38.43 -9.46 5.31
C GLU A 397 -38.02 -10.80 4.69
N VAL A 398 -36.81 -10.85 4.15
CA VAL A 398 -36.23 -12.03 3.50
C VAL A 398 -34.86 -12.34 4.08
N ILE A 399 -34.48 -13.62 4.03
CA ILE A 399 -33.11 -14.05 4.34
C ILE A 399 -32.28 -13.92 3.06
N VAL A 400 -31.16 -13.22 3.16
CA VAL A 400 -30.15 -13.04 2.11
C VAL A 400 -28.90 -13.81 2.52
N ASP A 401 -28.53 -14.76 1.68
CA ASP A 401 -27.26 -15.47 1.77
C ASP A 401 -26.28 -14.87 0.74
N SER A 402 -25.03 -14.67 1.14
CA SER A 402 -24.06 -13.80 0.47
C SER A 402 -22.70 -14.45 0.30
#